data_AF-A0A2K3JEP0-F1
#
_entry.id   AF-A0A2K3JEP0-F1
#
_cell.length_a   1.000
_cell.length_b   1.000
_cell.length_c   1.000
_cell.angle_alpha   90.00
_cell.angle_beta   90.00
_cell.angle_gamma   90.00
#
_symmetry.space_group_name_H-M   'P 1'
#
loop_
_entity.id
_entity.type
_entity.pdbx_description
1 polymer ?
#
loop_
_entity_poly.entity_id
_entity_poly.type
_entity_poly.pdbx_seq_one_letter_code
_entity_poly.pdbx_strand_id
1 'polypeptide(L)'
;MVNCPNCGKNLIDDAVFCTRCGSPLKTKAASPPTHRFDQAGKSLENWYDRRFGILGPLLASLLFLIIVRLVIEIVRISGTDILEMDDITSVLLQYLLPLFCVTLLSNYTSYFARRSEKFKVFSPLFHAIAFILFLWIVAQILYALHDRLAVQGLATAATSMENALPGIFVFVLLLGYVFLALNMSKEQKKKP
;
A
#
# COMPACT_ATOMS: atom_id res chain seq x y z
N MET A 1 14.37 14.91 39.50
CA MET A 1 13.19 15.46 40.20
C MET A 1 12.58 16.54 39.32
N VAL A 2 11.32 16.37 38.89
CA VAL A 2 10.60 17.36 38.05
C VAL A 2 9.60 18.10 38.91
N ASN A 3 9.63 19.44 38.87
CA ASN A 3 8.63 20.26 39.55
C ASN A 3 7.44 20.53 38.63
N CYS A 4 6.22 20.40 39.16
CA CYS A 4 5.02 20.73 38.42
C CYS A 4 4.96 22.25 38.13
N PRO A 5 4.88 22.69 36.87
CA PRO A 5 4.85 24.11 36.53
C PRO A 5 3.54 24.80 36.95
N ASN A 6 2.49 24.03 37.27
CA ASN A 6 1.19 24.57 37.67
C ASN A 6 1.01 24.68 39.20
N CYS A 7 1.56 23.74 39.98
CA CYS A 7 1.34 23.72 41.43
C CYS A 7 2.62 23.63 42.28
N GLY A 8 3.80 23.60 41.66
CA GLY A 8 5.10 23.60 42.35
C GLY A 8 5.42 22.34 43.16
N LYS A 9 4.61 21.28 43.08
CA LYS A 9 4.89 20.01 43.76
C LYS A 9 6.08 19.30 43.10
N ASN A 10 6.95 18.72 43.92
CA ASN A 10 8.02 17.83 43.47
C ASN A 10 7.45 16.47 43.06
N LEU A 11 7.72 16.07 41.82
CA LEU A 11 7.31 14.80 41.25
C LEU A 11 8.52 13.97 40.85
N ILE A 12 8.32 12.65 40.84
CA ILE A 12 9.26 11.68 40.26
C ILE A 12 9.42 11.94 38.76
N ASP A 13 10.61 11.66 38.23
CA ASP A 13 11.02 12.07 36.86
C ASP A 13 10.14 11.48 35.74
N ASP A 14 9.41 10.40 35.99
CA ASP A 14 8.53 9.72 35.02
C ASP A 14 7.04 10.03 35.19
N ALA A 15 6.66 10.98 36.05
CA ALA A 15 5.26 11.30 36.26
C ALA A 15 4.66 12.02 35.03
N VAL A 16 3.66 11.39 34.39
CA VAL A 16 2.94 11.95 33.22
C VAL A 16 1.93 13.04 33.63
N PHE A 17 1.37 12.93 34.83
CA PHE A 17 0.38 13.84 35.38
C PHE A 17 0.71 14.24 36.81
N CYS A 18 0.33 15.45 37.20
CA CYS A 18 0.50 15.87 38.58
C CYS A 18 -0.51 15.17 39.51
N THR A 19 -0.01 14.40 40.48
CA THR A 19 -0.82 13.73 41.51
C THR A 19 -1.55 14.69 42.47
N ARG A 20 -1.31 16.00 42.38
CA ARG A 20 -1.95 17.01 43.23
C ARG A 20 -2.95 17.88 42.49
N CYS A 21 -2.61 18.41 41.32
CA CYS A 21 -3.48 19.32 40.57
C CYS A 21 -4.03 18.73 39.27
N GLY A 22 -3.68 17.49 38.91
CA GLY A 22 -4.14 16.81 37.70
C GLY A 22 -3.57 17.36 36.39
N SER A 23 -2.74 18.41 36.43
CA SER A 23 -2.21 18.99 35.19
C SER A 23 -1.23 18.04 34.49
N PRO A 24 -1.31 17.87 33.15
CA PRO A 24 -0.36 17.09 32.39
C PRO A 24 1.03 17.73 32.49
N LEU A 25 2.03 16.93 32.87
CA LEU A 25 3.41 17.36 32.76
C LEU A 25 3.81 17.16 31.30
N LYS A 26 4.29 18.22 30.64
CA LYS A 26 4.85 18.14 29.29
C LYS A 26 6.20 17.40 29.34
N THR A 27 6.17 16.12 29.71
CA THR A 27 7.28 15.23 29.47
C THR A 27 7.46 15.23 27.96
N LYS A 28 8.65 15.63 27.50
CA LYS A 28 9.08 15.49 26.12
C LYS A 28 9.23 13.99 25.88
N ALA A 29 8.09 13.31 25.76
CA ALA A 29 8.01 11.89 25.55
C ALA A 29 8.86 11.60 24.33
N ALA A 30 9.92 10.80 24.52
CA ALA A 30 10.64 10.20 23.42
C ALA A 30 9.57 9.55 22.53
N SER A 31 9.37 10.11 21.34
CA SER A 31 8.35 9.65 20.42
C SER A 31 8.55 8.15 20.20
N PRO A 32 7.50 7.32 20.22
CA PRO A 32 7.61 5.90 19.93
C PRO A 32 8.26 5.70 18.55
N PRO A 33 9.02 4.61 18.34
CA PRO A 33 9.86 4.41 17.15
C PRO A 33 9.11 4.51 15.81
N THR A 34 7.78 4.33 15.82
CA THR A 34 6.90 4.48 14.66
C THR A 34 7.04 5.85 13.97
N HIS A 35 7.12 6.95 14.72
CA HIS A 35 7.13 8.30 14.12
C HIS A 35 8.44 8.66 13.39
N ARG A 36 9.56 7.97 13.69
CA ARG A 36 10.86 8.22 13.04
C ARG A 36 10.92 7.62 11.63
N PHE A 37 10.34 6.44 11.44
CA PHE A 37 10.26 5.80 10.12
C PHE A 37 9.30 6.56 9.18
N ASP A 38 8.17 7.04 9.70
CA ASP A 38 7.23 7.88 8.95
C ASP A 38 7.88 9.18 8.46
N GLN A 39 8.72 9.80 9.29
CA GLN A 39 9.39 11.04 8.92
C GLN A 39 10.49 10.81 7.88
N ALA A 40 11.24 9.71 7.97
CA ALA A 40 12.23 9.31 6.96
C ALA A 40 11.57 9.00 5.61
N GLY A 41 10.43 8.29 5.62
CA GLY A 41 9.64 8.01 4.42
C GLY A 41 9.15 9.30 3.74
N LYS A 42 8.53 10.21 4.50
CA LYS A 42 8.06 11.51 3.96
C LYS A 42 9.19 12.38 3.42
N SER A 43 10.35 12.36 4.07
CA SER A 43 11.56 13.07 3.60
C SER A 43 12.03 12.52 2.25
N LEU A 44 12.10 11.19 2.13
CA LEU A 44 12.52 10.53 0.90
C LEU A 44 11.50 10.79 -0.22
N GLU A 45 10.20 10.71 0.07
CA GLU A 45 9.14 10.94 -0.90
C GLU A 45 9.15 12.39 -1.42
N ASN A 46 9.32 13.38 -0.54
CA ASN A 46 9.45 14.79 -0.95
C ASN A 46 10.69 15.04 -1.81
N TRP A 47 11.82 14.43 -1.46
CA TRP A 47 13.05 14.52 -2.26
C TRP A 47 12.87 13.86 -3.63
N TYR A 48 12.24 12.69 -3.65
CA TYR A 48 11.95 11.91 -4.84
C TYR A 48 11.01 12.64 -5.80
N ASP A 49 9.90 13.18 -5.28
CA ASP A 49 8.94 13.98 -6.06
C ASP A 49 9.60 15.24 -6.63
N ARG A 50 10.49 15.88 -5.86
CA ARG A 50 11.23 17.08 -6.30
C ARG A 50 12.28 16.77 -7.37
N ARG A 51 12.88 15.57 -7.35
CA ARG A 51 13.94 15.19 -8.29
C ARG A 51 13.41 14.52 -9.56
N PHE A 52 12.37 13.69 -9.44
CA PHE A 52 11.91 12.81 -10.52
C PHE A 52 10.50 13.14 -11.04
N GLY A 53 9.70 13.94 -10.32
CA GLY A 53 8.43 14.47 -10.80
C GLY A 53 7.57 13.42 -11.53
N ILE A 54 7.32 13.63 -12.82
CA ILE A 54 6.48 12.74 -13.66
C ILE A 54 7.13 11.38 -13.98
N LEU A 55 8.46 11.27 -13.87
CA LEU A 55 9.19 10.02 -13.99
C LEU A 55 9.16 9.20 -12.69
N GLY A 56 8.73 9.81 -11.58
CA GLY A 56 8.62 9.15 -10.28
C GLY A 56 7.78 7.86 -10.32
N PRO A 57 6.53 7.90 -10.80
CA PRO A 57 5.70 6.69 -10.89
C PRO A 57 6.33 5.58 -11.74
N LEU A 58 6.99 5.94 -12.84
CA LEU A 58 7.66 4.99 -13.72
C LEU A 58 8.85 4.33 -13.04
N LEU A 59 9.72 5.11 -12.40
CA LEU A 59 10.87 4.61 -11.66
C LEU A 59 10.45 3.72 -10.49
N ALA A 60 9.40 4.08 -9.75
CA ALA A 60 8.88 3.28 -8.66
C ALA A 60 8.36 1.92 -9.16
N SER A 61 7.61 1.93 -10.26
CA SER A 61 7.08 0.71 -10.88
C SER A 61 8.18 -0.16 -11.48
N LEU A 62 9.23 0.46 -12.05
CA LEU A 62 10.39 -0.24 -12.61
C LEU A 62 11.24 -0.87 -11.51
N LEU A 63 11.46 -0.15 -10.41
CA LEU A 63 12.13 -0.70 -9.22
C LEU A 63 11.34 -1.87 -8.64
N PHE A 64 10.02 -1.75 -8.53
CA PHE A 64 9.15 -2.86 -8.12
C PHE A 64 9.32 -4.08 -9.03
N LEU A 65 9.27 -3.90 -10.35
CA LEU A 65 9.50 -4.99 -11.31
C LEU A 65 10.88 -5.61 -11.12
N ILE A 66 11.94 -4.81 -10.98
CA ILE A 66 13.30 -5.31 -10.80
C ILE A 66 13.40 -6.14 -9.53
N ILE A 67 12.85 -5.65 -8.42
CA ILE A 67 12.85 -6.35 -7.14
C ILE A 67 12.09 -7.67 -7.26
N VAL A 68 10.88 -7.66 -7.80
CA VAL A 68 10.07 -8.88 -7.96
C VAL A 68 10.79 -9.88 -8.87
N ARG A 69 11.36 -9.43 -10.00
CA ARG A 69 12.16 -10.28 -10.89
C ARG A 69 13.34 -10.90 -10.16
N LEU A 70 14.06 -10.12 -9.36
CA LEU A 70 15.22 -10.57 -8.59
C LEU A 70 14.79 -11.63 -7.57
N VAL A 71 13.69 -11.41 -6.87
CA VAL A 71 13.10 -12.40 -5.93
C VAL A 71 12.78 -13.70 -6.65
N ILE A 72 12.12 -13.65 -7.81
CA ILE A 72 11.77 -14.85 -8.57
C ILE A 72 13.02 -15.61 -9.03
N GLU A 73 14.04 -14.89 -9.48
CA GLU A 73 15.31 -15.48 -9.90
C GLU A 73 16.08 -16.11 -8.72
N ILE A 74 16.07 -15.47 -7.54
CA ILE A 74 16.63 -16.05 -6.31
C ILE A 74 15.91 -17.35 -5.97
N VAL A 75 14.58 -17.37 -6.05
CA VAL A 75 13.79 -18.58 -5.79
C VAL A 75 14.16 -19.68 -6.78
N ARG A 76 14.36 -19.35 -8.07
CA ARG A 76 14.85 -20.31 -9.09
C ARG A 76 16.21 -20.89 -8.74
N ILE A 77 17.17 -20.06 -8.34
CA ILE A 77 18.54 -20.50 -7.99
C ILE A 77 18.55 -21.33 -6.69
N SER A 78 17.65 -21.01 -5.75
CA SER A 78 17.58 -21.67 -4.44
C SER A 78 16.82 -22.99 -4.45
N GLY A 79 16.19 -23.37 -5.57
CA GLY A 79 15.36 -24.56 -5.69
C GLY A 79 16.17 -25.85 -5.50
N THR A 80 16.30 -26.31 -4.26
CA THR A 80 16.84 -27.63 -3.91
C THR A 80 15.76 -28.67 -4.19
N ASP A 81 15.85 -29.36 -5.33
CA ASP A 81 15.12 -30.60 -5.67
C ASP A 81 13.76 -30.80 -4.98
N ILE A 82 12.74 -30.12 -5.47
CA ILE A 82 11.33 -30.50 -5.34
C ILE A 82 10.70 -30.22 -6.70
N LEU A 83 10.34 -31.31 -7.38
CA LEU A 83 9.89 -31.37 -8.77
C LEU A 83 8.99 -30.17 -9.15
N GLU A 84 9.39 -29.49 -10.25
CA GLU A 84 8.63 -28.46 -10.99
C GLU A 84 8.70 -26.99 -10.53
N MET A 85 9.72 -26.59 -9.76
CA MET A 85 9.97 -25.16 -9.46
C MET A 85 10.22 -24.29 -10.70
N ASP A 86 10.73 -24.87 -11.80
CA ASP A 86 10.95 -24.15 -13.06
C ASP A 86 9.62 -23.74 -13.73
N ASP A 87 8.61 -24.62 -13.69
CA ASP A 87 7.27 -24.33 -14.23
C ASP A 87 6.59 -23.21 -13.44
N ILE A 88 6.68 -23.22 -12.11
CA ILE A 88 6.11 -22.17 -11.26
C ILE A 88 6.78 -20.82 -11.55
N THR A 89 8.11 -20.82 -11.66
CA THR A 89 8.91 -19.62 -11.91
C THR A 89 8.60 -19.04 -13.30
N SER A 90 8.47 -19.89 -14.32
CA SER A 90 8.15 -19.46 -15.69
C SER A 90 6.76 -18.83 -15.80
N VAL A 91 5.76 -19.41 -15.13
CA VAL A 91 4.41 -18.84 -15.01
C VAL A 91 4.48 -17.46 -14.33
N LEU A 92 5.21 -17.35 -13.23
CA LEU A 92 5.33 -16.08 -12.50
C LEU A 92 6.04 -14.99 -13.32
N LEU A 93 7.03 -15.36 -14.15
CA LEU A 93 7.67 -14.46 -15.11
C LEU A 93 6.71 -13.99 -16.21
N GLN A 94 5.83 -14.86 -16.69
CA GLN A 94 4.84 -14.52 -17.72
C GLN A 94 3.89 -13.41 -17.25
N TYR A 95 3.48 -13.45 -15.98
CA TYR A 95 2.57 -12.46 -15.39
C TYR A 95 3.26 -11.22 -14.81
N LEU A 96 4.61 -11.17 -14.84
CA LEU A 96 5.37 -10.03 -14.35
C LEU A 96 5.07 -8.72 -15.11
N LEU A 97 4.94 -8.79 -16.44
CA LEU A 97 4.65 -7.61 -17.25
C LEU A 97 3.22 -7.07 -17.03
N PRO A 98 2.16 -7.90 -17.00
CA PRO A 98 0.83 -7.48 -16.56
C PRO A 98 0.84 -6.82 -15.17
N LEU A 99 1.56 -7.39 -14.20
CA LEU A 99 1.70 -6.79 -12.86
C LEU A 99 2.37 -5.41 -12.91
N PHE A 100 3.40 -5.25 -13.75
CA PHE A 100 4.02 -3.95 -13.98
C PHE A 100 3.05 -2.92 -14.58
N CYS A 101 2.25 -3.30 -15.58
CA CYS A 101 1.26 -2.40 -16.16
C CYS A 101 0.22 -1.94 -15.12
N VAL A 102 -0.27 -2.85 -14.26
CA VAL A 102 -1.25 -2.53 -13.21
C VAL A 102 -0.64 -1.62 -12.15
N THR A 103 0.56 -1.93 -11.67
CA THR A 103 1.27 -1.09 -10.69
C THR A 103 1.61 0.29 -11.24
N LEU A 104 2.01 0.37 -12.51
CA LEU A 104 2.25 1.64 -13.21
C LEU A 104 0.97 2.46 -13.30
N LEU A 105 -0.15 1.85 -13.70
CA LEU A 105 -1.46 2.52 -13.74
C LEU A 105 -1.84 3.08 -12.37
N SER A 106 -1.68 2.28 -11.31
CA SER A 106 -1.96 2.70 -9.92
C SER A 106 -1.07 3.88 -9.49
N ASN A 107 0.24 3.79 -9.74
CA ASN A 107 1.20 4.81 -9.35
C ASN A 107 0.94 6.13 -10.09
N TYR A 108 0.67 6.09 -11.41
CA TYR A 108 0.31 7.29 -12.17
C TYR A 108 -1.04 7.87 -11.73
N THR A 109 -2.02 7.03 -11.41
CA THR A 109 -3.32 7.50 -10.88
C THR A 109 -3.11 8.30 -9.59
N SER A 110 -2.29 7.79 -8.67
CA SER A 110 -1.98 8.50 -7.42
C SER A 110 -1.21 9.81 -7.66
N TYR A 111 -0.30 9.84 -8.64
CA TYR A 111 0.45 11.04 -9.02
C TYR A 111 -0.46 12.13 -9.60
N PHE A 112 -1.34 11.78 -10.54
CA PHE A 112 -2.27 12.74 -11.15
C PHE A 112 -3.34 13.22 -10.17
N ALA A 113 -3.78 12.37 -9.25
CA ALA A 113 -4.68 12.76 -8.16
C ALA A 113 -4.05 13.80 -7.23
N ARG A 114 -2.73 13.73 -6.99
CA ARG A 114 -1.99 14.77 -6.24
C ARG A 114 -1.86 16.07 -7.02
N ARG A 115 -1.66 15.98 -8.33
CA ARG A 115 -1.38 17.15 -9.19
C ARG A 115 -2.62 17.95 -9.59
N SER A 116 -3.81 17.34 -9.64
CA SER A 116 -5.02 18.04 -10.08
C SER A 116 -6.28 17.65 -9.30
N GLU A 117 -6.99 18.65 -8.78
CA GLU A 117 -8.25 18.48 -8.01
C GLU A 117 -9.34 17.79 -8.84
N LYS A 118 -9.47 18.12 -10.13
CA LYS A 118 -10.46 17.50 -11.03
C LYS A 118 -10.23 15.99 -11.19
N PHE A 119 -8.97 15.55 -11.19
CA PHE A 119 -8.63 14.15 -11.37
C PHE A 119 -8.81 13.32 -10.09
N LYS A 120 -8.92 13.96 -8.92
CA LYS A 120 -9.23 13.25 -7.66
C LYS A 120 -10.57 12.53 -7.70
N VAL A 121 -11.56 13.07 -8.42
CA VAL A 121 -12.89 12.46 -8.59
C VAL A 121 -12.82 11.17 -9.42
N PHE A 122 -11.85 11.07 -10.32
CA PHE A 122 -11.62 9.88 -11.16
C PHE A 122 -10.68 8.86 -10.49
N SER A 123 -9.88 9.28 -9.50
CA SER A 123 -8.98 8.39 -8.75
C SER A 123 -9.60 7.07 -8.27
N PRO A 124 -10.79 7.03 -7.62
CA PRO A 124 -11.37 5.77 -7.15
C PRO A 124 -11.73 4.81 -8.29
N LEU A 125 -12.14 5.33 -9.45
CA LEU A 125 -12.45 4.52 -10.63
C LEU A 125 -11.20 3.81 -11.14
N PHE A 126 -10.09 4.54 -11.33
CA PHE A 126 -8.84 3.98 -11.84
C PHE A 126 -8.21 2.97 -10.85
N HIS A 127 -8.29 3.23 -9.54
CA HIS A 127 -7.83 2.25 -8.55
C HIS A 127 -8.72 1.01 -8.52
N ALA A 128 -10.04 1.14 -8.68
CA ALA A 128 -10.94 -0.01 -8.79
C ALA A 128 -10.60 -0.86 -10.02
N ILE A 129 -10.38 -0.23 -11.18
CA ILE A 129 -9.94 -0.91 -12.41
C ILE A 129 -8.61 -1.63 -12.19
N ALA A 130 -7.61 -0.95 -11.63
CA ALA A 130 -6.30 -1.55 -11.33
C ALA A 130 -6.43 -2.75 -10.38
N PHE A 131 -7.28 -2.64 -9.35
CA PHE A 131 -7.52 -3.72 -8.39
C PHE A 131 -8.20 -4.94 -9.02
N ILE A 132 -9.19 -4.74 -9.90
CA ILE A 132 -9.80 -5.84 -10.65
C ILE A 132 -8.77 -6.52 -11.53
N LEU A 133 -7.98 -5.75 -12.30
CA LEU A 133 -6.96 -6.30 -13.18
C LEU A 133 -5.93 -7.11 -12.39
N PHE A 134 -5.55 -6.66 -11.19
CA PHE A 134 -4.71 -7.41 -10.28
C PHE A 134 -5.34 -8.75 -9.88
N LEU A 135 -6.60 -8.75 -9.43
CA LEU A 135 -7.29 -9.99 -9.06
C LEU A 135 -7.47 -10.92 -10.26
N TRP A 136 -7.75 -10.39 -11.44
CA TRP A 136 -7.82 -11.16 -12.68
C TRP A 136 -6.48 -11.83 -13.00
N ILE A 137 -5.36 -11.10 -12.88
CA ILE A 137 -4.01 -11.68 -13.05
C ILE A 137 -3.77 -12.81 -12.05
N VAL A 138 -4.17 -12.63 -10.79
CA VAL A 138 -4.02 -13.69 -9.76
C VAL A 138 -4.86 -14.93 -10.12
N ALA A 139 -6.09 -14.76 -10.61
CA ALA A 139 -6.90 -15.89 -11.09
C ALA A 139 -6.25 -16.61 -12.28
N GLN A 140 -5.66 -15.86 -13.21
CA GLN A 140 -4.93 -16.42 -14.35
C GLN A 140 -3.66 -17.17 -13.94
N ILE A 141 -2.93 -16.68 -12.93
CA ILE A 141 -1.81 -17.41 -12.32
C ILE A 141 -2.31 -18.73 -11.71
N LEU A 142 -3.44 -18.73 -11.00
CA LEU A 142 -4.03 -19.93 -10.40
C LEU A 142 -4.44 -20.97 -11.44
N TYR A 143 -5.04 -20.57 -12.56
CA TYR A 143 -5.35 -21.50 -13.67
C TYR A 143 -4.09 -22.07 -14.32
N ALA A 144 -3.09 -21.22 -14.58
CA ALA A 144 -1.82 -21.68 -15.13
C ALA A 144 -1.14 -22.67 -14.17
N LEU A 145 -1.25 -22.45 -12.87
CA LEU A 145 -0.70 -23.34 -11.85
C LEU A 145 -1.52 -24.64 -11.70
N HIS A 146 -2.84 -24.60 -11.93
CA HIS A 146 -3.69 -25.79 -11.98
C HIS A 146 -3.27 -26.73 -13.13
N ASP A 147 -3.05 -26.18 -14.33
CA ASP A 147 -2.63 -26.94 -15.52
C ASP A 147 -1.29 -27.66 -15.30
N ARG A 148 -0.40 -27.05 -14.52
CA ARG A 148 0.93 -27.60 -14.21
C ARG A 148 0.91 -28.62 -13.05
N LEU A 149 0.24 -28.31 -11.93
CA LEU A 149 0.27 -29.16 -10.73
C LEU A 149 -0.89 -30.17 -10.63
N ALA A 150 -1.84 -30.15 -11.56
CA ALA A 150 -3.05 -30.99 -11.57
C ALA A 150 -3.87 -30.95 -10.26
N VAL A 151 -3.76 -29.87 -9.48
CA VAL A 151 -4.46 -29.72 -8.19
C VAL A 151 -5.86 -29.17 -8.41
N GLN A 152 -6.88 -29.98 -8.15
CA GLN A 152 -8.30 -29.62 -8.36
C GLN A 152 -8.75 -28.36 -7.59
N GLY A 153 -8.15 -28.08 -6.43
CA GLY A 153 -8.52 -26.92 -5.60
C GLY A 153 -8.14 -25.55 -6.19
N LEU A 154 -7.17 -25.47 -7.10
CA LEU A 154 -6.72 -24.20 -7.67
C LEU A 154 -7.70 -23.66 -8.71
N ALA A 155 -8.24 -24.53 -9.57
CA ALA A 155 -9.21 -24.14 -10.58
C ALA A 155 -10.51 -23.63 -9.94
N THR A 156 -11.03 -24.34 -8.92
CA THR A 156 -12.25 -23.91 -8.22
C THR A 156 -12.06 -22.56 -7.51
N ALA A 157 -10.88 -22.33 -6.91
CA ALA A 157 -10.53 -21.03 -6.34
C ALA A 157 -10.47 -19.92 -7.40
N ALA A 158 -9.84 -20.19 -8.55
CA ALA A 158 -9.73 -19.22 -9.66
C ALA A 158 -11.11 -18.85 -10.23
N THR A 159 -11.95 -19.83 -10.54
CA THR A 159 -13.31 -19.61 -11.06
C THR A 159 -14.18 -18.88 -10.04
N SER A 160 -14.07 -19.22 -8.75
CA SER A 160 -14.78 -18.50 -7.69
C SER A 160 -14.34 -17.04 -7.62
N MET A 161 -13.05 -16.77 -7.82
CA MET A 161 -12.53 -15.41 -7.81
C MET A 161 -13.06 -14.61 -9.01
N GLU A 162 -13.02 -15.17 -10.22
CA GLU A 162 -13.58 -14.57 -11.43
C GLU A 162 -15.08 -14.28 -11.33
N ASN A 163 -15.86 -15.19 -10.74
CA ASN A 163 -17.28 -14.95 -10.53
C ASN A 163 -17.55 -13.83 -9.50
N ALA A 164 -16.66 -13.64 -8.53
CA ALA A 164 -16.77 -12.57 -7.54
C ALA A 164 -16.31 -11.20 -8.07
N LEU A 165 -15.50 -11.15 -9.14
CA LEU A 165 -14.89 -9.92 -9.67
C LEU A 165 -15.91 -8.78 -9.94
N PRO A 166 -17.06 -9.00 -10.61
CA PRO A 166 -18.04 -7.94 -10.85
C PRO A 166 -18.62 -7.36 -9.56
N GLY A 167 -18.86 -8.21 -8.55
CA GLY A 167 -19.35 -7.78 -7.25
C GLY A 167 -18.30 -6.97 -6.48
N ILE A 168 -17.05 -7.47 -6.48
CA ILE A 168 -15.90 -6.78 -5.87
C ILE A 168 -15.68 -5.42 -6.53
N PHE A 169 -15.81 -5.31 -7.86
CA PHE A 169 -15.68 -4.04 -8.57
C PHE A 169 -16.62 -2.97 -8.05
N VAL A 170 -17.93 -3.28 -8.02
CA VAL A 170 -18.95 -2.33 -7.56
C VAL A 170 -18.70 -1.97 -6.10
N PHE A 171 -18.37 -2.94 -5.26
CA PHE A 171 -18.09 -2.72 -3.85
C PHE A 171 -16.88 -1.80 -3.62
N VAL A 172 -15.74 -2.09 -4.26
CA VAL A 172 -14.51 -1.27 -4.16
C VAL A 172 -14.75 0.13 -4.71
N LEU A 173 -15.49 0.25 -5.82
CA LEU A 173 -15.85 1.54 -6.40
C LEU A 173 -16.69 2.38 -5.42
N LEU A 174 -17.74 1.79 -4.84
CA LEU A 174 -18.61 2.45 -3.87
C LEU A 174 -17.81 2.89 -2.64
N LEU A 175 -16.98 2.01 -2.06
CA LEU A 175 -16.11 2.36 -0.94
C LEU A 175 -15.15 3.51 -1.28
N GLY A 176 -14.56 3.49 -2.47
CA GLY A 176 -13.67 4.55 -2.93
C GLY A 176 -14.37 5.92 -3.01
N TYR A 177 -15.60 5.96 -3.53
CA TYR A 177 -16.38 7.19 -3.59
C TYR A 177 -16.89 7.65 -2.21
N VAL A 178 -17.29 6.74 -1.33
CA VAL A 178 -17.65 7.07 0.05
C VAL A 178 -16.46 7.71 0.78
N PHE A 179 -15.27 7.12 0.65
CA PHE A 179 -14.05 7.68 1.25
C PHE A 179 -13.74 9.08 0.70
N LEU A 180 -13.86 9.27 -0.61
CA LEU A 180 -13.68 10.57 -1.24
C LEU A 180 -14.67 11.62 -0.68
N ALA A 181 -15.96 11.28 -0.58
CA ALA A 181 -16.99 12.17 -0.06
C ALA A 181 -16.72 12.58 1.41
N LEU A 182 -16.31 11.61 2.25
CA LEU A 182 -15.93 11.89 3.64
C LEU A 182 -14.71 12.81 3.74
N ASN A 183 -13.73 12.64 2.86
CA ASN A 183 -12.53 13.48 2.87
C ASN A 183 -12.84 14.91 2.42
N MET A 184 -13.67 15.07 1.38
CA MET A 184 -14.15 16.40 0.95
C MET A 184 -14.95 17.12 2.05
N SER A 185 -15.76 16.38 2.83
CA SER A 185 -16.50 16.94 3.97
C SER A 185 -15.59 17.44 5.09
N LYS A 186 -14.47 16.75 5.36
CA LYS A 186 -13.49 17.17 6.37
C LYS A 186 -12.74 18.44 5.96
N GLU A 187 -12.37 18.56 4.69
CA GLU A 187 -11.70 19.75 4.14
C GLU A 187 -12.60 21.00 4.23
N GLN A 188 -13.90 20.85 3.98
CA GLN A 188 -14.88 21.94 4.09
C GLN A 188 -15.03 22.46 5.52
N LYS A 189 -15.00 21.58 6.54
CA LYS A 189 -15.07 21.96 7.96
C LYS A 189 -13.80 22.64 8.49
N LYS A 190 -12.71 22.62 7.70
CA LYS A 190 -11.40 23.18 8.07
C LYS A 190 -11.17 24.59 7.52
N LYS A 191 -12.07 25.10 6.66
CA LYS A 191 -12.05 26.51 6.26
C LYS A 191 -12.72 27.36 7.36
N PRO A 192 -12.00 28.33 7.94
CA PRO A 192 -12.56 29.25 8.93
C PRO A 192 -13.64 30.15 8.31
#